data_AF-J2PI48-F1
#
_entry.id   AF-J2PI48-F1
#
_cell.length_a   1.000
_cell.length_b   1.000
_cell.length_c   1.000
_cell.angle_alpha   90.00
_cell.angle_beta   90.00
_cell.angle_gamma   90.00
#
_symmetry.space_group_name_H-M   'P 1'
#
loop_
_entity.id
_entity.type
_entity.pdbx_description
1 polymer ?
#
loop_
_entity_poly.entity_id
_entity_poly.type
_entity_poly.pdbx_seq_one_letter_code
_entity_poly.pdbx_strand_id
1 'polypeptide(L)'
;MAPEDGEYEIGVAADDGVRLFLDGEKVVDDWTSGAERHHGAKRRLKRGDRLSVGIDYYQGDGDRSLRLTWRRPAELQAAAKLAEAPRDFTVNTYLPKGADWYDFWSNERHAGGKTVSREAPLEILPLYVRAGSIVPMGPAVQFATERPDAPYEIRIYPGADARFTIYEDDNETYAYEKGQRATYDLVWNDQARTLSVGARQGSFPGMIQQRQLNIVLVAPGKGAGARSAPVDRQILYDGKPRVVRFE
;
A
#
# COMPACT_ATOMS: atom_id res chain seq x y z
N MET A 1 -0.24 46.64 -5.14
CA MET A 1 -1.28 47.29 -4.31
C MET A 1 -2.09 46.19 -3.66
N ALA A 2 -2.34 46.27 -2.35
CA ALA A 2 -3.12 45.28 -1.62
C ALA A 2 -4.61 45.36 -2.03
N PRO A 3 -5.22 44.28 -2.52
CA PRO A 3 -6.64 44.28 -2.90
C PRO A 3 -7.61 44.17 -1.71
N GLU A 4 -7.13 43.82 -0.52
CA GLU A 4 -7.94 43.61 0.69
C GLU A 4 -7.15 43.95 1.96
N ASP A 5 -7.85 44.07 3.08
CA ASP A 5 -7.23 44.25 4.39
C ASP A 5 -6.79 42.89 4.93
N GLY A 6 -5.62 42.84 5.58
CA GLY A 6 -5.24 41.70 6.40
C GLY A 6 -3.77 41.34 6.32
N GLU A 7 -3.46 40.14 6.77
CA GLU A 7 -2.10 39.57 6.72
C GLU A 7 -1.85 38.91 5.36
N TYR A 8 -0.81 39.36 4.69
CA TYR A 8 -0.27 38.77 3.48
C TYR A 8 0.98 37.99 3.84
N GLU A 9 1.26 36.91 3.11
CA GLU A 9 2.58 36.28 3.09
C GLU A 9 3.23 36.65 1.77
N ILE A 10 4.40 37.30 1.79
CA ILE A 10 5.20 37.59 0.60
C ILE A 10 6.46 36.75 0.71
N GLY A 11 6.74 35.96 -0.32
CA GLY A 11 7.85 35.02 -0.30
C GLY A 11 8.55 34.92 -1.64
N VAL A 12 9.70 34.26 -1.63
CA VAL A 12 10.52 33.99 -2.80
C VAL A 12 10.93 32.52 -2.77
N ALA A 13 10.83 31.85 -3.91
CA ALA A 13 11.44 30.54 -4.13
C ALA A 13 12.66 30.73 -5.04
N ALA A 14 13.83 30.26 -4.61
CA ALA A 14 15.07 30.33 -5.38
C ALA A 14 15.97 29.15 -5.03
N ASP A 15 16.78 28.70 -5.98
CA ASP A 15 17.81 27.67 -5.81
C ASP A 15 19.01 28.16 -5.01
N ASP A 16 19.73 29.13 -5.56
CA ASP A 16 20.92 29.70 -4.98
C ASP A 16 20.57 30.93 -4.12
N GLY A 17 21.45 31.93 -4.09
CA GLY A 17 21.35 33.05 -3.16
C GLY A 17 20.16 33.95 -3.46
N VAL A 18 19.36 34.23 -2.44
CA VAL A 18 18.21 35.14 -2.49
C VAL A 18 18.07 36.00 -1.23
N ARG A 19 17.75 37.29 -1.44
CA ARG A 19 17.29 38.20 -0.39
C ARG A 19 15.99 38.82 -0.80
N LEU A 20 15.03 38.91 0.12
CA LEU A 20 13.75 39.57 -0.09
C LEU A 20 13.71 40.84 0.78
N PHE A 21 13.30 41.95 0.18
CA PHE A 21 13.12 43.22 0.84
C PHE A 21 11.68 43.68 0.70
N LEU A 22 11.05 44.07 1.80
CA LEU A 22 9.69 44.62 1.83
C LEU A 22 9.76 46.02 2.41
N ASP A 23 9.36 47.03 1.64
CA ASP A 23 9.55 48.46 1.98
C ASP A 23 10.99 48.83 2.38
N GLY A 24 11.97 48.18 1.74
CA GLY A 24 13.40 48.37 1.98
C GLY A 24 13.96 47.59 3.18
N GLU A 25 13.12 46.98 4.02
CA GLU A 25 13.54 46.09 5.09
C GLU A 25 13.88 44.70 4.53
N LYS A 26 15.07 44.16 4.80
CA LYS A 26 15.45 42.80 4.42
C LYS A 26 14.75 41.78 5.33
N VAL A 27 13.84 41.01 4.76
CA VAL A 27 13.00 40.03 5.48
C VAL A 27 13.42 38.58 5.24
N VAL A 28 14.18 38.33 4.17
CA VAL A 28 14.84 37.05 3.88
C VAL A 28 16.30 37.34 3.54
N ASP A 29 17.20 36.54 4.09
CA ASP A 29 18.63 36.56 3.75
C ASP A 29 19.16 35.11 3.72
N ASP A 30 19.00 34.46 2.57
CA ASP A 30 19.64 33.17 2.30
C ASP A 30 20.60 33.36 1.13
N TRP A 31 21.89 33.56 1.41
CA TRP A 31 22.91 33.76 0.37
C TRP A 31 23.73 32.50 0.09
N THR A 32 23.08 31.34 0.11
CA THR A 32 23.72 30.03 -0.06
C THR A 32 23.36 29.37 -1.39
N SER A 33 24.31 28.61 -1.96
CA SER A 33 24.06 27.82 -3.17
C SER A 33 23.35 26.49 -2.82
N GLY A 34 22.41 26.07 -3.65
CA GLY A 34 21.68 24.81 -3.42
C GLY A 34 20.45 24.60 -4.31
N ALA A 35 19.63 23.63 -3.95
CA ALA A 35 18.35 23.36 -4.63
C ALA A 35 17.27 24.40 -4.26
N GLU A 36 16.22 24.54 -5.07
CA GLU A 36 15.12 25.50 -4.81
C GLU A 36 14.57 25.40 -3.38
N ARG A 37 14.60 26.52 -2.65
CA ARG A 37 14.04 26.72 -1.32
C ARG A 37 13.04 27.87 -1.35
N HIS A 38 11.96 27.73 -0.58
CA HIS A 38 10.97 28.78 -0.39
C HIS A 38 11.18 29.49 0.96
N HIS A 39 11.21 30.81 0.92
CA HIS A 39 11.30 31.69 2.08
C HIS A 39 10.22 32.77 1.99
N GLY A 40 9.77 33.30 3.12
CA GLY A 40 8.83 34.41 3.10
C GLY A 40 8.61 35.06 4.44
N ALA A 41 7.94 36.20 4.41
CA ALA A 41 7.57 36.96 5.58
C ALA A 41 6.12 37.42 5.49
N LYS A 42 5.48 37.50 6.65
CA LYS A 42 4.14 38.04 6.78
C LYS A 42 4.17 39.56 6.88
N ARG A 43 3.21 40.23 6.23
CA ARG A 43 3.00 41.68 6.28
C ARG A 43 1.53 42.00 6.36
N ARG A 44 1.15 42.85 7.32
CA ARG A 44 -0.23 43.32 7.45
C ARG A 44 -0.41 44.59 6.62
N LEU A 45 -1.36 44.57 5.69
CA LEU A 45 -1.65 45.68 4.79
C LEU A 45 -3.14 46.02 4.83
N LYS A 46 -3.47 47.25 4.48
CA LYS A 46 -4.84 47.71 4.18
C LYS A 46 -5.05 47.75 2.67
N ARG A 47 -6.29 47.61 2.24
CA ARG A 47 -6.73 47.76 0.85
C ARG A 47 -6.25 49.10 0.32
N GLY A 48 -5.57 49.06 -0.83
CA GLY A 48 -4.99 50.25 -1.46
C GLY A 48 -3.53 50.50 -1.07
N ASP A 49 -3.00 49.87 -0.02
CA ASP A 49 -1.58 50.01 0.35
C ASP A 49 -0.69 49.54 -0.80
N ARG A 50 0.41 50.25 -1.01
CA ARG A 50 1.47 49.88 -1.95
C ARG A 50 2.66 49.35 -1.16
N LEU A 51 2.95 48.06 -1.32
CA LEU A 51 4.14 47.43 -0.78
C LEU A 51 5.25 47.46 -1.84
N SER A 52 6.40 48.02 -1.49
CA SER A 52 7.60 47.92 -2.31
C SER A 52 8.26 46.55 -2.08
N VAL A 53 8.63 45.86 -3.17
CA VAL A 53 9.27 44.55 -3.11
C VAL A 53 10.60 44.63 -3.86
N GLY A 54 11.69 44.37 -3.14
CA GLY A 54 13.03 44.22 -3.69
C GLY A 54 13.49 42.77 -3.58
N ILE A 55 14.23 42.29 -4.57
CA ILE A 55 14.84 40.96 -4.53
C ILE A 55 16.28 41.09 -5.03
N ASP A 56 17.23 40.62 -4.22
CA ASP A 56 18.56 40.30 -4.72
C ASP A 56 18.59 38.79 -5.00
N TYR A 57 19.14 38.42 -6.15
CA TYR A 57 19.29 37.02 -6.54
C TYR A 57 20.65 36.78 -7.17
N TYR A 58 21.22 35.63 -6.91
CA TYR A 58 22.44 35.13 -7.52
C TYR A 58 22.24 33.68 -7.94
N GLN A 59 22.73 33.36 -9.14
CA GLN A 59 22.91 32.00 -9.62
C GLN A 59 24.40 31.68 -9.69
N GLY A 60 24.79 30.53 -9.16
CA GLY A 60 26.11 29.94 -9.30
C GLY A 60 26.29 29.22 -10.63
N ASP A 61 25.92 27.94 -10.67
CA ASP A 61 26.11 27.05 -11.81
C ASP A 61 24.83 26.25 -12.09
N GLY A 62 24.71 25.65 -13.29
CA GLY A 62 23.52 24.91 -13.70
C GLY A 62 22.32 25.79 -14.05
N ASP A 63 21.12 25.22 -13.88
CA ASP A 63 19.86 25.90 -14.20
C ASP A 63 19.46 26.89 -13.11
N ARG A 64 18.82 28.01 -13.52
CA ARG A 64 18.36 29.08 -12.62
C ARG A 64 16.87 28.97 -12.30
N SER A 65 16.50 29.18 -11.04
CA SER A 65 15.12 29.35 -10.60
C SER A 65 14.96 30.53 -9.65
N LEU A 66 14.01 31.42 -9.98
CA LEU A 66 13.56 32.49 -9.10
C LEU A 66 12.06 32.73 -9.30
N ARG A 67 11.31 32.70 -8.20
CA ARG A 67 9.86 32.96 -8.20
C ARG A 67 9.47 33.84 -7.02
N LEU A 68 8.99 35.04 -7.30
CA LEU A 68 8.23 35.81 -6.31
C LEU A 68 6.86 35.15 -6.11
N THR A 69 6.46 34.99 -4.86
CA THR A 69 5.20 34.39 -4.44
C THR A 69 4.50 35.32 -3.44
N TRP A 70 3.17 35.26 -3.41
CA TRP A 70 2.40 35.89 -2.36
C TRP A 70 1.14 35.09 -2.07
N ARG A 71 0.65 35.17 -0.84
CA ARG A 71 -0.68 34.71 -0.44
C ARG A 71 -1.43 35.85 0.22
N ARG A 72 -2.67 36.04 -0.23
CA ARG A 72 -3.61 37.02 0.32
C ARG A 72 -4.19 36.56 1.65
N PRO A 73 -4.72 37.49 2.47
CA PRO A 73 -5.45 37.15 3.70
C PRO A 73 -6.50 36.04 3.49
N ALA A 74 -7.33 36.15 2.46
CA ALA A 74 -8.33 35.14 2.15
C ALA A 74 -7.73 33.78 1.77
N GLU A 75 -6.59 33.77 1.07
CA GLU A 75 -5.89 32.54 0.67
C GLU A 75 -5.20 31.86 1.84
N LEU A 76 -4.61 32.62 2.77
CA LEU A 76 -4.05 32.10 4.01
C LEU A 76 -5.14 31.50 4.91
N GLN A 77 -6.28 32.18 5.04
CA GLN A 77 -7.44 31.64 5.77
C GLN A 77 -7.99 30.37 5.12
N ALA A 78 -8.11 30.35 3.80
CA ALA A 78 -8.54 29.17 3.06
C ALA A 78 -7.56 28.00 3.24
N ALA A 79 -6.25 28.24 3.17
CA ALA A 79 -5.22 27.23 3.38
C ALA A 79 -5.24 26.67 4.81
N ALA A 80 -5.37 27.54 5.82
CA ALA A 80 -5.49 27.10 7.22
C ALA A 80 -6.74 26.24 7.43
N LYS A 81 -7.89 26.67 6.87
CA LYS A 81 -9.14 25.90 6.92
C LYS A 81 -9.01 24.54 6.25
N LEU A 82 -8.28 24.44 5.13
CA LEU A 82 -8.01 23.16 4.46
C LEU A 82 -7.07 22.27 5.27
N ALA A 83 -6.07 22.85 5.95
CA ALA A 83 -5.14 22.11 6.78
C ALA A 83 -5.82 21.47 8.00
N GLU A 84 -6.82 22.15 8.57
CA GLU A 84 -7.62 21.69 9.70
C GLU A 84 -8.86 20.87 9.29
N ALA A 85 -9.19 20.83 7.99
CA ALA A 85 -10.37 20.11 7.52
C ALA A 85 -10.24 18.60 7.83
N PRO A 86 -11.30 17.96 8.36
CA PRO A 86 -11.29 16.53 8.56
C PRO A 86 -11.09 15.83 7.22
N ARG A 87 -10.17 14.86 7.19
CA ARG A 87 -9.92 14.04 6.00
C ARG A 87 -10.81 12.82 6.05
N ASP A 88 -11.54 12.61 4.96
CA ASP A 88 -12.28 11.37 4.77
C ASP A 88 -11.37 10.36 4.06
N PHE A 89 -10.91 9.37 4.81
CA PHE A 89 -10.12 8.25 4.28
C PHE A 89 -11.00 7.07 3.89
N THR A 90 -12.30 7.27 3.78
CA THR A 90 -13.24 6.21 3.43
C THR A 90 -13.19 5.90 1.94
N VAL A 91 -13.11 4.61 1.61
CA VAL A 91 -13.23 4.12 0.24
C VAL A 91 -14.46 3.24 0.14
N ASN A 92 -15.28 3.53 -0.87
CA ASN A 92 -16.45 2.73 -1.21
C ASN A 92 -16.06 1.68 -2.26
N THR A 93 -16.23 0.40 -1.94
CA THR A 93 -15.89 -0.72 -2.82
C THR A 93 -17.12 -1.54 -3.14
N TYR A 94 -17.47 -1.65 -4.42
CA TYR A 94 -18.52 -2.58 -4.84
C TYR A 94 -18.00 -4.02 -4.80
N LEU A 95 -18.69 -4.87 -4.05
CA LEU A 95 -18.41 -6.31 -3.97
C LEU A 95 -19.34 -7.04 -4.96
N PRO A 96 -18.81 -7.72 -5.98
CA PRO A 96 -19.64 -8.40 -6.97
C PRO A 96 -20.59 -9.44 -6.35
N LYS A 97 -21.81 -9.52 -6.89
CA LYS A 97 -22.79 -10.57 -6.55
C LYS A 97 -22.27 -11.97 -6.93
N GLY A 98 -22.84 -12.99 -6.31
CA GLY A 98 -22.54 -14.40 -6.62
C GLY A 98 -21.46 -15.04 -5.75
N ALA A 99 -20.95 -14.32 -4.76
CA ALA A 99 -20.17 -14.85 -3.64
C ALA A 99 -20.25 -13.87 -2.47
N ASP A 100 -19.92 -14.38 -1.30
CA ASP A 100 -19.53 -13.53 -0.18
C ASP A 100 -18.04 -13.18 -0.30
N TRP A 101 -17.63 -12.17 0.46
CA TRP A 101 -16.30 -11.59 0.44
C TRP A 101 -15.81 -11.38 1.86
N TYR A 102 -14.52 -11.54 2.08
CA TYR A 102 -13.86 -11.34 3.37
C TYR A 102 -13.00 -10.08 3.27
N ASP A 103 -13.15 -9.12 4.18
CA ASP A 103 -12.15 -8.07 4.35
C ASP A 103 -10.82 -8.73 4.73
N PHE A 104 -9.77 -8.54 3.93
CA PHE A 104 -8.49 -9.23 4.13
C PHE A 104 -7.85 -8.90 5.49
N TRP A 105 -8.10 -7.72 6.04
CA TRP A 105 -7.44 -7.21 7.23
C TRP A 105 -8.16 -7.58 8.54
N SER A 106 -9.48 -7.73 8.50
CA SER A 106 -10.30 -8.10 9.67
C SER A 106 -10.89 -9.52 9.58
N ASN A 107 -10.98 -10.07 8.38
CA ASN A 107 -11.75 -11.26 8.00
C ASN A 107 -13.25 -11.15 8.31
N GLU A 108 -13.78 -9.93 8.43
CA GLU A 108 -15.23 -9.72 8.42
C GLU A 108 -15.79 -10.18 7.06
N ARG A 109 -16.89 -10.93 7.11
CA ARG A 109 -17.57 -11.44 5.92
C ARG A 109 -18.69 -10.49 5.50
N HIS A 110 -18.70 -10.13 4.22
CA HIS A 110 -19.71 -9.31 3.58
C HIS A 110 -20.40 -10.09 2.46
N ALA A 111 -21.74 -9.99 2.41
CA ALA A 111 -22.49 -10.45 1.24
C ALA A 111 -22.09 -9.67 -0.02
N GLY A 112 -21.99 -10.36 -1.16
CA GLY A 112 -21.81 -9.71 -2.46
C GLY A 112 -23.06 -8.99 -2.97
N GLY A 113 -22.90 -8.21 -4.04
CA GLY A 113 -23.96 -7.45 -4.68
C GLY A 113 -24.23 -6.09 -4.03
N LYS A 114 -23.33 -5.60 -3.18
CA LYS A 114 -23.45 -4.31 -2.50
C LYS A 114 -22.12 -3.57 -2.46
N THR A 115 -22.19 -2.26 -2.31
CA THR A 115 -21.04 -1.43 -1.98
C THR A 115 -20.82 -1.45 -0.48
N VAL A 116 -19.59 -1.73 -0.06
CA VAL A 116 -19.14 -1.59 1.32
C VAL A 116 -18.30 -0.34 1.46
N SER A 117 -18.41 0.29 2.62
CA SER A 117 -17.66 1.48 3.00
C SER A 117 -16.60 1.07 4.00
N ARG A 118 -15.35 1.49 3.78
CA ARG A 118 -14.22 1.09 4.62
C ARG A 118 -13.25 2.23 4.82
N GLU A 119 -12.85 2.44 6.07
CA GLU A 119 -11.75 3.35 6.39
C GLU A 119 -10.44 2.80 5.83
N ALA A 120 -9.75 3.60 5.03
CA ALA A 120 -8.50 3.26 4.36
C ALA A 120 -7.45 4.35 4.68
N PRO A 121 -6.98 4.41 5.95
CA PRO A 121 -5.85 5.26 6.28
C PRO A 121 -4.63 4.84 5.44
N LEU A 122 -3.58 5.67 5.40
CA LEU A 122 -2.44 5.52 4.49
C LEU A 122 -1.82 4.10 4.46
N GLU A 123 -1.88 3.37 5.58
CA GLU A 123 -1.30 2.03 5.73
C GLU A 123 -2.20 0.89 5.23
N ILE A 124 -3.45 1.17 4.85
CA ILE A 124 -4.45 0.15 4.57
C ILE A 124 -5.14 0.39 3.23
N LEU A 125 -4.96 -0.57 2.32
CA LEU A 125 -5.72 -0.65 1.07
C LEU A 125 -7.00 -1.47 1.28
N PRO A 126 -8.18 -1.02 0.80
CA PRO A 126 -9.37 -1.86 0.77
C PRO A 126 -9.12 -3.10 -0.08
N LEU A 127 -9.04 -4.26 0.58
CA LEU A 127 -8.74 -5.53 -0.06
C LEU A 127 -9.71 -6.59 0.45
N TYR A 128 -10.36 -7.28 -0.48
CA TYR A 128 -11.38 -8.28 -0.17
C TYR A 128 -11.08 -9.58 -0.87
N VAL A 129 -11.18 -10.69 -0.15
CA VAL A 129 -10.95 -12.05 -0.65
C VAL A 129 -12.29 -12.73 -0.87
N ARG A 130 -12.50 -13.31 -2.06
CA ARG A 130 -13.73 -14.00 -2.41
C ARG A 130 -13.88 -15.29 -1.57
N ALA A 131 -15.06 -15.54 -1.01
CA ALA A 131 -15.39 -16.85 -0.43
C ALA A 131 -15.17 -17.98 -1.45
N GLY A 132 -14.64 -19.12 -0.99
CA GLY A 132 -14.15 -20.19 -1.85
C GLY A 132 -12.81 -19.88 -2.51
N SER A 133 -11.89 -19.25 -1.76
CA SER A 133 -10.52 -19.02 -2.20
C SER A 133 -9.54 -19.75 -1.28
N ILE A 134 -8.46 -20.28 -1.89
CA ILE A 134 -7.31 -20.83 -1.18
C ILE A 134 -6.13 -19.90 -1.50
N VAL A 135 -5.49 -19.36 -0.47
CA VAL A 135 -4.36 -18.42 -0.60
C VAL A 135 -3.15 -19.03 0.11
N PRO A 136 -2.19 -19.58 -0.64
CA PRO A 136 -0.90 -19.99 -0.10
C PRO A 136 -0.04 -18.76 0.24
N MET A 137 0.52 -18.75 1.44
CA MET A 137 1.39 -17.69 1.95
C MET A 137 2.73 -18.32 2.39
N GLY A 138 3.82 -17.58 2.20
CA GLY A 138 5.13 -17.91 2.75
C GLY A 138 5.46 -17.06 3.97
N PRO A 139 6.55 -17.36 4.69
CA PRO A 139 7.04 -16.45 5.72
C PRO A 139 7.60 -15.18 5.10
N ALA A 140 7.81 -14.14 5.92
CA ALA A 140 8.60 -12.99 5.49
C ALA A 140 10.03 -13.43 5.12
N VAL A 141 10.48 -13.00 3.94
CA VAL A 141 11.82 -13.25 3.39
C VAL A 141 12.32 -11.97 2.72
N GLN A 142 13.63 -11.81 2.61
CA GLN A 142 14.29 -10.67 1.96
C GLN A 142 14.41 -10.84 0.45
N PHE A 143 14.43 -12.09 -0.03
CA PHE A 143 14.48 -12.44 -1.45
C PHE A 143 13.82 -13.79 -1.70
N ALA A 144 13.39 -14.04 -2.94
CA ALA A 144 12.49 -15.15 -3.30
C ALA A 144 13.01 -16.54 -2.91
N THR A 145 14.32 -16.76 -2.98
CA THR A 145 14.99 -18.05 -2.73
C THR A 145 15.67 -18.16 -1.37
N GLU A 146 15.41 -17.23 -0.43
CA GLU A 146 16.09 -17.22 0.88
C GLU A 146 15.82 -18.48 1.71
N ARG A 147 14.57 -18.93 1.72
CA ARG A 147 14.12 -20.11 2.49
C ARG A 147 13.23 -21.01 1.62
N PRO A 148 13.81 -21.74 0.67
CA PRO A 148 13.04 -22.53 -0.30
C PRO A 148 12.25 -23.65 0.36
N ASP A 149 12.69 -24.15 1.52
CA ASP A 149 12.08 -25.21 2.32
C ASP A 149 11.06 -24.71 3.37
N ALA A 150 10.81 -23.40 3.44
CA ALA A 150 9.90 -22.83 4.41
C ALA A 150 8.49 -23.45 4.37
N PRO A 151 7.80 -23.56 5.51
CA PRO A 151 6.42 -24.02 5.53
C PRO A 151 5.52 -23.08 4.72
N TYR A 152 4.51 -23.64 4.06
CA TYR A 152 3.43 -22.84 3.47
C TYR A 152 2.29 -22.70 4.45
N GLU A 153 1.82 -21.47 4.64
CA GLU A 153 0.55 -21.19 5.30
C GLU A 153 -0.56 -21.18 4.26
N ILE A 154 -1.43 -22.20 4.30
CA ILE A 154 -2.53 -22.38 3.36
C ILE A 154 -3.80 -21.81 4.00
N ARG A 155 -4.17 -20.59 3.62
CA ARG A 155 -5.42 -19.96 4.09
C ARG A 155 -6.58 -20.37 3.21
N ILE A 156 -7.61 -20.91 3.83
CA ILE A 156 -8.87 -21.27 3.17
C ILE A 156 -9.92 -20.27 3.63
N TYR A 157 -10.55 -19.56 2.69
CA TYR A 157 -11.66 -18.64 2.92
C TYR A 157 -12.98 -19.38 2.66
N PRO A 158 -13.69 -19.85 3.69
CA PRO A 158 -14.85 -20.73 3.53
C PRO A 158 -16.05 -20.04 2.87
N GLY A 159 -17.11 -20.78 2.59
CA GLY A 159 -18.37 -20.29 2.02
C GLY A 159 -18.61 -20.68 0.56
N ALA A 160 -17.65 -21.37 -0.08
CA ALA A 160 -17.81 -22.06 -1.35
C ALA A 160 -16.64 -23.05 -1.56
N ASP A 161 -16.83 -24.03 -2.44
CA ASP A 161 -15.74 -24.91 -2.87
C ASP A 161 -14.63 -24.09 -3.55
N ALA A 162 -13.40 -24.57 -3.44
CA ALA A 162 -12.23 -23.88 -3.98
C ALA A 162 -11.21 -24.85 -4.56
N ARG A 163 -10.46 -24.39 -5.56
CA ARG A 163 -9.29 -25.10 -6.09
C ARG A 163 -8.14 -24.12 -6.31
N PHE A 164 -6.94 -24.53 -5.93
CA PHE A 164 -5.71 -23.82 -6.22
C PHE A 164 -4.63 -24.84 -6.61
N THR A 165 -3.85 -24.55 -7.65
CA THR A 165 -2.72 -25.40 -8.04
C THR A 165 -1.42 -24.74 -7.58
N ILE A 166 -0.70 -25.38 -6.66
CA ILE A 166 0.67 -24.98 -6.34
C ILE A 166 1.54 -25.29 -7.54
N TYR A 167 2.40 -24.35 -7.92
CA TYR A 167 3.39 -24.46 -8.99
C TYR A 167 4.76 -24.13 -8.40
N GLU A 168 5.75 -24.97 -8.66
CA GLU A 168 7.14 -24.79 -8.26
C GLU A 168 8.06 -25.17 -9.43
N ASP A 169 9.11 -24.39 -9.68
CA ASP A 169 10.21 -24.70 -10.58
C ASP A 169 11.54 -24.16 -10.01
N ASP A 170 12.59 -24.07 -10.83
CA ASP A 170 13.90 -23.60 -10.39
C ASP A 170 14.01 -22.08 -10.17
N ASN A 171 12.96 -21.30 -10.49
CA ASN A 171 12.88 -19.83 -10.38
C ASN A 171 13.81 -19.03 -11.30
N GLU A 172 14.72 -19.65 -12.06
CA GLU A 172 15.81 -18.94 -12.73
C GLU A 172 15.87 -19.21 -14.24
N THR A 173 15.46 -20.39 -14.69
CA THR A 173 15.72 -20.83 -16.07
C THR A 173 14.45 -21.15 -16.85
N TYR A 174 14.58 -21.32 -18.16
CA TYR A 174 13.51 -21.81 -19.04
C TYR A 174 13.32 -23.34 -18.97
N ALA A 175 13.89 -24.05 -17.98
CA ALA A 175 13.77 -25.49 -17.88
C ALA A 175 12.31 -25.96 -17.71
N TYR A 176 11.43 -25.11 -17.18
CA TYR A 176 9.99 -25.39 -17.10
C TYR A 176 9.35 -25.64 -18.48
N GLU A 177 9.87 -25.04 -19.56
CA GLU A 177 9.39 -25.27 -20.93
C GLU A 177 9.65 -26.71 -21.40
N LYS A 178 10.65 -27.36 -20.79
CA LYS A 178 10.98 -28.77 -20.99
C LYS A 178 10.35 -29.69 -19.93
N GLY A 179 9.44 -29.15 -19.13
CA GLY A 179 8.70 -29.89 -18.11
C GLY A 179 9.38 -29.98 -16.75
N GLN A 180 10.51 -29.30 -16.52
CA GLN A 180 11.16 -29.25 -15.19
C GLN A 180 10.42 -28.29 -14.26
N ARG A 181 9.32 -28.78 -13.72
CA ARG A 181 8.45 -28.10 -12.75
C ARG A 181 7.66 -29.14 -11.98
N ALA A 182 7.12 -28.76 -10.84
CA ALA A 182 6.20 -29.57 -10.06
C ALA A 182 4.90 -28.82 -9.80
N THR A 183 3.78 -29.54 -9.82
CA THR A 183 2.48 -29.02 -9.42
C THR A 183 1.73 -29.97 -8.51
N TYR A 184 0.84 -29.44 -7.68
CA TYR A 184 -0.16 -30.22 -6.96
C TYR A 184 -1.38 -29.36 -6.63
N ASP A 185 -2.55 -30.00 -6.66
CA ASP A 185 -3.81 -29.31 -6.39
C ASP A 185 -4.14 -29.29 -4.90
N LEU A 186 -4.66 -28.16 -4.45
CA LEU A 186 -5.37 -27.97 -3.20
C LEU A 186 -6.85 -27.82 -3.55
N VAL A 187 -7.69 -28.73 -3.07
CA VAL A 187 -9.14 -28.74 -3.37
C VAL A 187 -9.91 -28.70 -2.06
N TRP A 188 -10.61 -27.60 -1.82
CA TRP A 188 -11.50 -27.41 -0.68
C TRP A 188 -12.92 -27.79 -1.05
N ASN A 189 -13.51 -28.68 -0.27
CA ASN A 189 -14.95 -28.93 -0.24
C ASN A 189 -15.53 -28.24 1.00
N ASP A 190 -16.38 -27.24 0.79
CA ASP A 190 -16.89 -26.38 1.86
C ASP A 190 -17.93 -27.08 2.72
N GLN A 191 -18.81 -27.85 2.08
CA GLN A 191 -19.87 -28.60 2.75
C GLN A 191 -19.29 -29.69 3.66
N ALA A 192 -18.31 -30.44 3.17
CA ALA A 192 -17.64 -31.49 3.91
C ALA A 192 -16.49 -30.97 4.77
N ARG A 193 -16.23 -29.66 4.77
CA ARG A 193 -15.15 -29.01 5.52
C ARG A 193 -13.81 -29.75 5.36
N THR A 194 -13.45 -30.09 4.12
CA THR A 194 -12.34 -30.98 3.82
C THR A 194 -11.41 -30.38 2.77
N LEU A 195 -10.12 -30.32 3.08
CA LEU A 195 -9.06 -30.00 2.12
C LEU A 195 -8.43 -31.29 1.60
N SER A 196 -8.47 -31.49 0.28
CA SER A 196 -7.71 -32.53 -0.40
C SER A 196 -6.45 -31.92 -1.00
N VAL A 197 -5.30 -32.50 -0.68
CA VAL A 197 -4.01 -32.20 -1.30
C VAL A 197 -3.73 -33.32 -2.29
N GLY A 198 -3.66 -32.98 -3.58
CA GLY A 198 -3.45 -33.92 -4.67
C GLY A 198 -2.06 -34.56 -4.68
N ALA A 199 -1.85 -35.53 -5.56
CA ALA A 199 -0.50 -36.05 -5.82
C ALA A 199 0.33 -34.99 -6.55
N ARG A 200 1.62 -34.91 -6.22
CA ARG A 200 2.58 -34.07 -6.95
C ARG A 200 2.80 -34.65 -8.36
N GLN A 201 2.76 -33.77 -9.35
CA GLN A 201 3.02 -34.06 -10.75
C GLN A 201 4.28 -33.32 -11.17
N GLY A 202 5.19 -34.01 -11.85
CA GLY A 202 6.48 -33.45 -12.26
C GLY A 202 7.52 -33.34 -11.15
N SER A 203 8.69 -32.86 -11.52
CA SER A 203 9.84 -32.63 -10.65
C SER A 203 10.85 -31.70 -11.34
N PHE A 204 11.76 -31.13 -10.56
CA PHE A 204 12.87 -30.34 -11.05
C PHE A 204 14.09 -30.48 -10.11
N PRO A 205 15.32 -30.23 -10.58
CA PRO A 205 16.52 -30.24 -9.73
C PRO A 205 16.39 -29.28 -8.55
N GLY A 206 16.75 -29.73 -7.34
CA GLY A 206 16.66 -28.90 -6.12
C GLY A 206 15.26 -28.81 -5.50
N MET A 207 14.25 -29.49 -6.06
CA MET A 207 12.89 -29.51 -5.51
C MET A 207 12.86 -30.02 -4.06
N ILE A 208 12.14 -29.30 -3.20
CA ILE A 208 11.88 -29.68 -1.82
C ILE A 208 11.02 -30.96 -1.79
N GLN A 209 11.57 -32.02 -1.23
CA GLN A 209 10.93 -33.35 -1.25
C GLN A 209 9.76 -33.44 -0.27
N GLN A 210 9.88 -32.80 0.90
CA GLN A 210 8.86 -32.73 1.93
C GLN A 210 8.66 -31.29 2.38
N ARG A 211 7.42 -30.82 2.41
CA ARG A 211 7.09 -29.46 2.85
C ARG A 211 6.00 -29.50 3.93
N GLN A 212 6.18 -28.71 4.98
CA GLN A 212 5.15 -28.52 5.98
C GLN A 212 4.07 -27.57 5.44
N LEU A 213 2.81 -28.00 5.51
CA LEU A 213 1.65 -27.17 5.19
C LEU A 213 0.90 -26.85 6.49
N ASN A 214 0.88 -25.57 6.84
CA ASN A 214 0.14 -24.98 7.95
C ASN A 214 -1.21 -24.50 7.42
N ILE A 215 -2.27 -25.25 7.67
CA ILE A 215 -3.58 -24.97 7.10
C ILE A 215 -4.40 -24.16 8.09
N VAL A 216 -4.95 -23.05 7.61
CA VAL A 216 -5.70 -22.07 8.38
C VAL A 216 -7.09 -21.91 7.77
N LEU A 217 -8.12 -22.19 8.56
CA LEU A 217 -9.49 -21.89 8.19
C LEU A 217 -9.80 -20.46 8.63
N VAL A 218 -9.96 -19.56 7.65
CA VAL A 218 -10.15 -18.14 7.91
C VAL A 218 -11.50 -17.89 8.57
N ALA A 219 -11.48 -17.09 9.63
CA ALA A 219 -12.64 -16.64 10.37
C ALA A 219 -12.42 -15.19 10.84
N PRO A 220 -13.47 -14.43 11.22
CA PRO A 220 -13.31 -13.07 11.75
C PRO A 220 -12.26 -13.02 12.88
N GLY A 221 -11.27 -12.13 12.75
CA GLY A 221 -10.16 -12.00 13.71
C GLY A 221 -9.08 -13.10 13.66
N LYS A 222 -9.20 -14.10 12.77
CA LYS A 222 -8.23 -15.19 12.61
C LYS A 222 -7.72 -15.29 11.18
N GLY A 223 -6.40 -15.16 11.00
CA GLY A 223 -5.76 -15.17 9.68
C GLY A 223 -5.92 -13.86 8.93
N ALA A 224 -5.94 -12.75 9.66
CA ALA A 224 -6.19 -11.41 9.15
C ALA A 224 -4.86 -10.73 8.73
N GLY A 225 -4.90 -10.01 7.62
CA GLY A 225 -3.78 -9.26 7.07
C GLY A 225 -2.60 -10.14 6.65
N ALA A 226 -1.42 -9.56 6.50
CA ALA A 226 -0.23 -10.29 6.03
C ALA A 226 0.52 -11.08 7.13
N ARG A 227 0.07 -11.00 8.40
CA ARG A 227 0.76 -11.67 9.53
C ARG A 227 0.39 -13.15 9.58
N SER A 228 1.31 -13.99 10.06
CA SER A 228 1.03 -15.41 10.27
C SER A 228 -0.16 -15.63 11.19
N ALA A 229 -0.93 -16.66 10.91
CA ALA A 229 -2.17 -16.98 11.61
C ALA A 229 -2.00 -18.17 12.57
N PRO A 230 -2.85 -18.28 13.61
CA PRO A 230 -2.97 -19.53 14.34
C PRO A 230 -3.39 -20.67 13.42
N VAL A 231 -2.61 -21.75 13.42
CA VAL A 231 -2.78 -22.92 12.54
C VAL A 231 -3.89 -23.83 13.07
N ASP A 232 -4.77 -24.31 12.21
CA ASP A 232 -5.84 -25.26 12.55
C ASP A 232 -5.38 -26.71 12.40
N ARG A 233 -4.65 -26.97 11.32
CA ARG A 233 -4.15 -28.30 10.96
C ARG A 233 -2.78 -28.16 10.35
N GLN A 234 -1.93 -29.14 10.59
CA GLN A 234 -0.59 -29.19 10.04
C GLN A 234 -0.36 -30.56 9.43
N ILE A 235 0.22 -30.60 8.23
CA ILE A 235 0.65 -31.84 7.59
C ILE A 235 2.07 -31.69 7.04
N LEU A 236 2.83 -32.79 7.06
CA LEU A 236 4.06 -32.91 6.30
C LEU A 236 3.71 -33.56 4.95
N TYR A 237 3.75 -32.77 3.88
CA TYR A 237 3.42 -33.22 2.54
C TYR A 237 4.67 -33.74 1.83
N ASP A 238 4.63 -34.99 1.39
CA ASP A 238 5.74 -35.73 0.76
C ASP A 238 5.51 -36.00 -0.74
N GLY A 239 4.52 -35.33 -1.35
CA GLY A 239 4.13 -35.53 -2.74
C GLY A 239 3.01 -36.57 -2.95
N LYS A 240 2.62 -37.31 -1.91
CA LYS A 240 1.49 -38.26 -1.97
C LYS A 240 0.18 -37.57 -1.57
N PRO A 241 -0.97 -37.96 -2.15
CA PRO A 241 -2.26 -37.39 -1.80
C PRO A 241 -2.53 -37.41 -0.29
N ARG A 242 -3.08 -36.31 0.25
CA ARG A 242 -3.52 -36.19 1.64
C ARG A 242 -4.93 -35.62 1.69
N VAL A 243 -5.68 -36.00 2.72
CA VAL A 243 -6.99 -35.43 3.02
C VAL A 243 -6.97 -34.91 4.46
N VAL A 244 -7.36 -33.65 4.64
CA VAL A 244 -7.40 -32.96 5.92
C VAL A 244 -8.83 -32.54 6.20
N ARG A 245 -9.40 -33.04 7.29
CA ARG A 245 -10.78 -32.75 7.71
C ARG A 245 -10.79 -31.72 8.84
N PHE A 246 -11.77 -30.83 8.77
CA PHE A 246 -12.09 -29.83 9.79
C PHE A 246 -13.43 -30.24 10.39
N GLU A 247 -13.51 -30.27 11.72
CA GLU A 247 -14.73 -30.64 12.47
C GLU A 247 -15.83 -29.57 12.32
#